data_AF-A0A5C6AB67-F1
#
_entry.id   AF-A0A5C6AB67-F1
#
_cell.length_a   1.000
_cell.length_b   1.000
_cell.length_c   1.000
_cell.angle_alpha   90.00
_cell.angle_beta   90.00
_cell.angle_gamma   90.00
#
_symmetry.space_group_name_H-M   'P 1'
#
loop_
_entity.id
_entity.type
_entity.pdbx_description
1 polymer ?
#
loop_
_entity_poly.entity_id
_entity_poly.type
_entity_poly.pdbx_seq_one_letter_code
_entity_poly.pdbx_strand_id
1 'polypeptide(L)'
;MDQPTVSFACGACGKKFSAPARFAGRSAKCAACGAAVTVPGKPADPFADLIGFGCRLCGTRMHAPSRHIGRKAKCPDCETLTVVPERPPPAKSRRPGAMDGEQYEVYEGEQPHGVDLLRAAPPTVSFTCRGCQTVLSAEARQAGESVVCHDCGATIRVPTPREPPPRKAEAAAGPADDDYDMAEEEAAPVTSKQSLFDAYVASAPIGYRRLAQQETDDRRRDDLDEEPATNQGWGVGLFAGWWRAFSATGMLLAWLGLTFGLFFTVPMAGTIFALLESVGGVYGWIGTVLMMATVVITTFIWVAVASAIFWAVLDDAASGARRVRGWPSIDPTEWGVPTLTLVLAGVVSAIPGTLADKLLLNALDWPWPLDSTWGWIGCGALLTLPIVLLSQLDEGSPWCVVSPQVLRTIWYAPVTWLAFFAVSAGLQLGPMWLATAALDAMGPWAVLVLCPLEVISDLAYFWLLGRLAWIAGAATPTVTVAD
;
A
#
# COMPACT_ATOMS: atom_id res chain seq x y z
N MET A 1 8.31 12.34 23.55
CA MET A 1 8.22 11.03 24.24
C MET A 1 7.00 11.07 25.13
N ASP A 2 5.86 10.56 24.64
CA ASP A 2 4.62 10.50 25.41
C ASP A 2 4.70 9.38 26.43
N GLN A 3 4.73 9.72 27.72
CA GLN A 3 4.68 8.73 28.79
C GLN A 3 3.24 8.23 28.97
N PRO A 4 3.02 6.92 29.14
CA PRO A 4 1.68 6.39 29.34
C PRO A 4 1.04 7.00 30.59
N THR A 5 -0.19 7.49 30.45
CA THR A 5 -0.99 8.07 31.53
C THR A 5 -2.09 7.09 31.96
N VAL A 6 -2.41 7.05 33.25
CA VAL A 6 -3.47 6.20 33.83
C VAL A 6 -4.58 7.10 34.34
N SER A 7 -5.80 6.92 33.83
CA SER A 7 -6.99 7.64 34.27
C SER A 7 -7.75 6.86 35.34
N PHE A 8 -8.08 7.51 36.46
CA PHE A 8 -8.84 6.90 37.57
C PHE A 8 -9.74 7.94 38.25
N ALA A 9 -10.73 7.51 39.02
CA ALA A 9 -11.64 8.39 39.74
C ALA A 9 -11.37 8.37 41.26
N CYS A 10 -11.55 9.50 41.93
CA CYS A 10 -11.51 9.57 43.39
C CYS A 10 -12.71 8.82 43.99
N GLY A 11 -12.46 7.85 44.88
CA GLY A 11 -13.52 7.08 45.52
C GLY A 11 -14.46 7.88 46.43
N ALA A 12 -14.07 9.08 46.89
CA ALA A 12 -14.88 9.92 47.76
C ALA A 12 -15.80 10.90 47.00
N CYS A 13 -15.31 11.53 45.93
CA CYS A 13 -16.05 12.58 45.21
C CYS A 13 -16.34 12.28 43.73
N GLY A 14 -15.84 11.16 43.20
CA GLY A 14 -16.07 10.73 41.81
C GLY A 14 -15.30 11.50 40.73
N LYS A 15 -14.52 12.54 41.09
CA LYS A 15 -13.76 13.32 40.10
C LYS A 15 -12.67 12.47 39.44
N LYS A 16 -12.57 12.55 38.11
CA LYS A 16 -11.57 11.84 37.30
C LYS A 16 -10.22 12.57 37.34
N PHE A 17 -9.14 11.82 37.47
CA PHE A 17 -7.75 12.26 37.47
C PHE A 17 -6.96 11.43 36.46
N SER A 18 -5.92 12.03 35.88
CA SER A 18 -4.94 11.33 35.05
C SER A 18 -3.56 11.54 35.67
N ALA A 19 -2.81 10.46 35.89
CA ALA A 19 -1.45 10.52 36.42
C ALA A 19 -0.49 9.70 35.54
N PRO A 20 0.77 10.13 35.37
CA PRO A 20 1.79 9.33 34.70
C PRO A 20 1.95 7.96 35.37
N ALA A 21 2.16 6.90 34.57
CA ALA A 21 2.24 5.51 35.06
C ALA A 21 3.30 5.29 36.16
N ARG A 22 4.35 6.13 36.23
CA ARG A 22 5.37 6.11 37.29
C ARG A 22 4.83 6.38 38.70
N PHE A 23 3.61 6.92 38.83
CA PHE A 23 2.93 7.16 40.10
C PHE A 23 1.97 6.04 40.51
N ALA A 24 1.86 4.97 39.72
CA ALA A 24 1.14 3.76 40.07
C ALA A 24 1.49 3.27 41.49
N GLY A 25 0.47 3.03 42.32
CA GLY A 25 0.62 2.57 43.69
C GLY A 25 0.96 3.64 44.73
N ARG A 26 1.22 4.90 44.32
CA ARG A 26 1.41 6.02 45.27
C ARG A 26 0.08 6.69 45.60
N SER A 27 -0.05 7.17 46.84
CA SER A 27 -1.20 7.95 47.31
C SER A 27 -0.98 9.45 47.08
N ALA A 28 -1.96 10.14 46.52
CA ALA A 28 -2.00 11.59 46.37
C ALA A 28 -3.30 12.16 46.97
N LYS A 29 -3.29 13.45 47.37
CA LYS A 29 -4.51 14.11 47.85
C LYS A 29 -5.37 14.54 46.66
N CYS A 30 -6.68 14.27 46.73
CA CYS A 30 -7.64 14.72 45.74
C CYS A 30 -7.71 16.24 45.74
N ALA A 31 -7.50 16.89 44.58
CA ALA A 31 -7.58 18.35 44.47
C ALA A 31 -8.98 18.94 44.71
N ALA A 32 -10.03 18.12 44.69
CA ALA A 32 -11.42 18.57 44.90
C ALA A 32 -11.89 18.41 46.34
N CYS A 33 -11.62 17.26 46.99
CA CYS A 33 -12.15 16.95 48.32
C CYS A 33 -11.08 16.70 49.40
N GLY A 34 -9.79 16.73 49.04
CA GLY A 34 -8.68 16.50 49.97
C GLY A 34 -8.46 15.04 50.40
N ALA A 35 -9.38 14.12 50.07
CA ALA A 35 -9.25 12.70 50.40
C ALA A 35 -8.01 12.06 49.74
N ALA A 36 -7.38 11.09 50.41
CA ALA A 36 -6.27 10.34 49.84
C ALA A 36 -6.79 9.41 48.73
N VAL A 37 -6.20 9.50 47.54
CA VAL A 37 -6.50 8.67 46.38
C VAL A 37 -5.23 7.93 45.97
N THR A 38 -5.31 6.61 45.90
CA THR A 38 -4.21 5.76 45.42
C THR A 38 -4.33 5.61 43.91
N VAL A 39 -3.26 5.92 43.18
CA VAL A 39 -3.22 5.69 41.73
C VAL A 39 -3.26 4.17 41.50
N PRO A 40 -4.26 3.62 40.80
CA PRO A 40 -4.32 2.18 40.55
C PRO A 40 -3.08 1.76 39.77
N GLY A 41 -2.31 0.83 40.35
CA GLY A 41 -1.20 0.23 39.63
C GLY A 41 -1.72 -0.67 38.52
N LYS A 42 -0.94 -0.80 37.44
CA LYS A 42 -1.15 -1.89 36.47
C LYS A 42 -1.25 -3.18 37.31
N PRO A 43 -2.33 -3.97 37.17
CA PRO A 43 -2.42 -5.24 37.89
C PRO A 43 -1.11 -5.98 37.62
N ALA A 44 -0.37 -6.30 38.69
CA ALA A 44 0.89 -7.00 38.57
C ALA A 44 0.62 -8.22 37.69
N ASP A 45 1.32 -8.31 36.56
CA ASP A 45 1.13 -9.41 35.64
C ASP A 45 1.29 -10.70 36.46
N PRO A 46 0.23 -11.53 36.60
CA PRO A 46 0.29 -12.73 37.44
C PRO A 46 1.37 -13.70 36.97
N PHE A 47 1.89 -13.52 35.76
CA PHE A 47 2.98 -14.32 35.18
C PHE A 47 4.37 -13.70 35.37
N ALA A 48 4.50 -12.44 35.82
CA ALA A 48 5.81 -11.78 35.98
C ALA A 48 6.71 -12.40 37.06
N ASP A 49 6.13 -13.16 37.98
CA ASP A 49 6.84 -13.84 39.08
C ASP A 49 7.11 -15.34 38.81
N LEU A 50 6.81 -15.83 37.62
CA LEU A 50 7.03 -17.23 37.26
C LEU A 50 8.46 -17.48 36.78
N ILE A 51 9.10 -18.50 37.34
CA ILE A 51 10.40 -19.01 36.94
C ILE A 51 10.18 -20.26 36.10
N GLY A 52 10.67 -20.26 34.85
CA GLY A 52 10.67 -21.43 33.97
C GLY A 52 11.85 -22.35 34.25
N PHE A 53 11.61 -23.65 34.37
CA PHE A 53 12.66 -24.67 34.53
C PHE A 53 12.23 -26.00 33.89
N GLY A 54 13.20 -26.83 33.50
CA GLY A 54 12.93 -28.14 32.90
C GLY A 54 12.80 -29.24 33.95
N CYS A 55 11.91 -30.21 33.74
CA CYS A 55 11.89 -31.45 34.50
C CYS A 55 13.22 -32.21 34.30
N ARG A 56 13.82 -32.68 35.40
CA ARG A 56 15.11 -33.41 35.35
C ARG A 56 15.07 -34.75 34.59
N LEU A 57 13.89 -35.32 34.37
CA LEU A 57 13.73 -36.64 33.74
C LEU A 57 13.34 -36.52 32.27
N CYS A 58 12.23 -35.82 31.99
CA CYS A 58 11.66 -35.75 30.63
C CYS A 58 11.92 -34.42 29.91
N GLY A 59 12.51 -33.42 30.58
CA GLY A 59 12.77 -32.10 29.99
C GLY A 59 11.54 -31.18 29.88
N THR A 60 10.34 -31.62 30.31
CA THR A 60 9.13 -30.78 30.27
C THR A 60 9.35 -29.45 30.96
N ARG A 61 9.03 -28.36 30.25
CA ARG A 61 9.16 -26.99 30.75
C ARG A 61 8.02 -26.69 31.74
N MET A 62 8.38 -26.47 32.99
CA MET A 62 7.47 -26.11 34.08
C MET A 62 7.69 -24.66 34.49
N HIS A 63 6.67 -24.04 35.07
CA HIS A 63 6.73 -22.70 35.62
C HIS A 63 6.29 -22.73 37.09
N ALA A 64 7.06 -22.11 37.98
CA ALA A 64 6.72 -21.98 39.40
C ALA A 64 6.94 -20.55 39.88
N PRO A 65 6.09 -20.03 40.80
CA PRO A 65 6.31 -18.71 41.40
C PRO A 65 7.64 -18.67 42.17
N SER A 66 8.29 -17.51 42.24
CA SER A 66 9.60 -17.34 42.89
C SER A 66 9.61 -17.78 44.38
N ARG A 67 8.48 -17.66 45.09
CA ARG A 67 8.32 -18.20 46.46
C ARG A 67 8.49 -19.72 46.60
N HIS A 68 8.54 -20.46 45.48
CA HIS A 68 8.76 -21.91 45.46
C HIS A 68 10.20 -22.32 45.13
N ILE A 69 11.15 -21.36 44.99
CA ILE A 69 12.58 -21.67 44.86
C ILE A 69 13.02 -22.61 45.99
N GLY A 70 13.75 -23.67 45.64
CA GLY A 70 14.21 -24.70 46.57
C GLY A 70 13.14 -25.74 46.98
N ARG A 71 11.86 -25.53 46.64
CA ARG A 71 10.80 -26.53 46.85
C ARG A 71 10.71 -27.49 45.66
N LYS A 72 10.14 -28.67 45.91
CA LYS A 72 9.88 -29.68 44.87
C LYS A 72 8.54 -29.38 44.17
N ALA A 73 8.57 -29.31 42.85
CA ALA A 73 7.39 -29.21 41.98
C ALA A 73 7.16 -30.54 41.26
N LYS A 74 5.91 -30.99 41.15
CA LYS A 74 5.52 -32.22 40.44
C LYS A 74 5.41 -31.93 38.94
N CYS A 75 6.13 -32.69 38.12
CA CYS A 75 6.00 -32.61 36.67
C CYS A 75 4.61 -33.08 36.22
N PRO A 76 3.90 -32.34 35.36
CA PRO A 76 2.59 -32.78 34.86
C PRO A 76 2.68 -34.02 33.97
N ASP A 77 3.79 -34.19 33.23
CA ASP A 77 3.91 -35.29 32.25
C ASP A 77 4.44 -36.59 32.86
N CYS A 78 5.55 -36.54 33.62
CA CYS A 78 6.20 -37.73 34.16
C CYS A 78 6.08 -37.89 35.68
N GLU A 79 5.31 -37.01 36.34
CA GLU A 79 5.09 -36.98 37.79
C GLU A 79 6.34 -36.82 38.67
N THR A 80 7.53 -36.68 38.08
CA THR A 80 8.78 -36.57 38.82
C THR A 80 8.86 -35.24 39.56
N LEU A 81 9.19 -35.32 40.85
CA LEU A 81 9.46 -34.15 41.69
C LEU A 81 10.81 -33.52 41.33
N THR A 82 10.78 -32.30 40.78
CA THR A 82 11.97 -31.52 40.41
C THR A 82 12.07 -30.30 41.32
N VAL A 83 13.27 -29.98 41.82
CA VAL A 83 13.51 -28.81 42.66
C VAL A 83 13.50 -27.56 41.78
N VAL A 84 12.74 -26.54 42.18
CA VAL A 84 12.69 -25.25 41.47
C VAL A 84 14.05 -24.54 41.67
N PRO A 85 14.82 -24.28 40.61
CA PRO A 85 16.13 -23.65 40.72
C PRO A 85 16.00 -22.17 41.08
N GLU A 86 17.05 -21.61 41.69
CA GLU A 86 17.19 -20.16 41.84
C GLU A 86 17.23 -19.49 40.46
N ARG A 87 16.60 -18.32 40.36
CA ARG A 87 16.64 -17.54 39.13
C ARG A 87 18.09 -17.14 38.88
N PRO A 88 18.69 -17.52 37.73
CA PRO A 88 20.01 -17.01 37.39
C PRO A 88 19.96 -15.48 37.40
N PRO A 89 20.98 -14.80 37.96
CA PRO A 89 21.01 -13.34 37.97
C PRO A 89 20.76 -12.86 36.54
N PRO A 90 19.88 -11.86 36.33
CA PRO A 90 19.51 -11.42 35.00
C PRO A 90 20.80 -11.12 34.24
N ALA A 91 21.06 -11.90 33.19
CA ALA A 91 22.18 -11.64 32.32
C ALA A 91 22.04 -10.18 31.90
N LYS A 92 23.07 -9.36 32.15
CA LYS A 92 23.08 -7.97 31.65
C LYS A 92 22.69 -8.07 30.19
N SER A 93 21.59 -7.44 29.80
CA SER A 93 21.16 -7.46 28.41
C SER A 93 22.32 -6.88 27.61
N ARG A 94 23.09 -7.74 26.95
CA ARG A 94 23.95 -7.30 25.86
C ARG A 94 22.96 -6.93 24.79
N ARG A 95 22.56 -5.65 24.79
CA ARG A 95 21.87 -5.09 23.62
C ARG A 95 22.79 -5.42 22.44
N PRO A 96 22.28 -6.06 21.38
CA PRO A 96 23.08 -6.22 20.18
C PRO A 96 23.61 -4.85 19.80
N GLY A 97 24.91 -4.72 19.48
CA GLY A 97 25.53 -3.43 19.16
C GLY A 97 24.78 -2.66 18.05
N ALA A 98 24.04 -3.39 17.21
CA ALA A 98 23.08 -2.87 16.23
C ALA A 98 22.03 -1.89 16.80
N MET A 99 21.68 -1.97 18.08
CA MET A 99 20.71 -1.07 18.74
C MET A 99 21.36 0.17 19.36
N ASP A 100 22.68 0.21 19.47
CA ASP A 100 23.43 1.35 19.99
C ASP A 100 23.82 2.34 18.86
N GLY A 101 23.29 2.15 17.64
CA GLY A 101 23.39 3.11 16.54
C GLY A 101 24.72 3.11 15.78
N GLU A 102 25.70 2.33 16.20
CA GLU A 102 27.06 2.34 15.61
C GLU A 102 27.30 1.27 14.53
N GLN A 103 26.34 0.38 14.23
CA GLN A 103 26.53 -0.74 13.29
C GLN A 103 25.71 -0.67 12.00
N TYR A 104 24.95 0.41 11.80
CA TYR A 104 24.36 0.72 10.49
C TYR A 104 25.03 1.99 9.97
N GLU A 105 26.31 1.88 9.60
CA GLU A 105 26.83 2.80 8.60
C GLU A 105 26.03 2.54 7.33
N VAL A 106 25.12 3.47 7.02
CA VAL A 106 24.52 3.55 5.70
C VAL A 106 25.70 3.76 4.76
N TYR A 107 26.03 2.74 3.96
CA TYR A 107 27.11 2.82 2.99
C TYR A 107 26.89 4.07 2.14
N GLU A 108 27.80 5.04 2.23
CA GLU A 108 27.83 6.19 1.32
C GLU A 108 28.41 5.70 -0.02
N GLY A 109 27.58 5.01 -0.83
CA GLY A 109 27.97 4.42 -2.11
C GLY A 109 27.01 3.35 -2.62
N GLU A 110 27.35 2.76 -3.76
CA GLU A 110 26.63 1.62 -4.36
C GLU A 110 26.75 0.41 -3.42
N GLN A 111 25.61 -0.07 -2.92
CA GLN A 111 25.59 -1.15 -1.94
C GLN A 111 26.06 -2.44 -2.65
N PRO A 112 27.18 -3.07 -2.22
CA PRO A 112 27.69 -4.24 -2.91
C PRO A 112 26.64 -5.34 -2.89
N HIS A 113 26.36 -5.94 -4.05
CA HIS A 113 25.37 -7.00 -4.16
C HIS A 113 25.71 -8.11 -3.17
N GLY A 114 24.69 -8.72 -2.55
CA GLY A 114 24.89 -9.74 -1.52
C GLY A 114 25.77 -10.91 -1.98
N VAL A 115 25.82 -11.18 -3.29
CA VAL A 115 26.70 -12.17 -3.92
C VAL A 115 28.19 -11.78 -3.87
N ASP A 116 28.53 -10.50 -3.99
CA ASP A 116 29.93 -10.04 -3.93
C ASP A 116 30.44 -10.06 -2.49
N LEU A 117 29.58 -9.70 -1.54
CA LEU A 117 29.85 -9.89 -0.11
C LEU A 117 30.02 -11.37 0.24
N LEU A 118 29.23 -12.26 -0.36
CA LEU A 118 29.37 -13.70 -0.16
C LEU A 118 30.68 -14.26 -0.74
N ARG A 119 31.15 -13.70 -1.87
CA ARG A 119 32.44 -14.06 -2.49
C ARG A 119 33.63 -13.51 -1.72
N ALA A 120 33.50 -12.31 -1.13
CA ALA A 120 34.55 -11.68 -0.33
C ALA A 120 34.62 -12.23 1.11
N ALA A 121 33.52 -12.80 1.62
CA ALA A 121 33.50 -13.41 2.95
C ALA A 121 34.44 -14.62 3.00
N PRO A 122 35.32 -14.71 4.02
CA PRO A 122 36.18 -15.87 4.17
C PRO A 122 35.33 -17.13 4.35
N PRO A 123 35.68 -18.26 3.71
CA PRO A 123 34.93 -19.50 3.87
C PRO A 123 34.91 -19.91 5.35
N THR A 124 33.72 -20.13 5.89
CA THR A 124 33.54 -20.57 7.28
C THR A 124 33.10 -22.03 7.33
N VAL A 125 33.54 -22.74 8.36
CA VAL A 125 33.16 -24.12 8.67
C VAL A 125 32.29 -24.09 9.91
N SER A 126 31.04 -24.55 9.79
CA SER A 126 30.14 -24.70 10.92
C SER A 126 30.29 -26.09 11.57
N PHE A 127 30.33 -26.13 12.90
CA PHE A 127 30.43 -27.36 13.66
C PHE A 127 29.72 -27.23 15.02
N THR A 128 29.25 -28.35 15.57
CA THR A 128 28.52 -28.37 16.85
C THR A 128 29.45 -28.70 18.00
N CYS A 129 29.39 -27.92 19.08
CA CYS A 129 30.07 -28.23 20.34
C CYS A 129 29.56 -29.54 20.93
N ARG A 130 30.46 -30.49 21.23
CA ARG A 130 30.07 -31.78 21.85
C ARG A 130 29.55 -31.66 23.28
N GLY A 131 29.88 -30.57 23.98
CA GLY A 131 29.47 -30.36 25.37
C GLY A 131 28.05 -29.80 25.50
N CYS A 132 27.72 -28.75 24.74
CA CYS A 132 26.46 -28.00 24.87
C CYS A 132 25.60 -27.99 23.59
N GLN A 133 26.06 -28.61 22.50
CA GLN A 133 25.41 -28.64 21.19
C GLN A 133 25.22 -27.28 20.51
N THR A 134 25.85 -26.21 21.01
CA THR A 134 25.90 -24.92 20.31
C THR A 134 26.59 -25.08 18.95
N VAL A 135 25.96 -24.52 17.91
CA VAL A 135 26.55 -24.40 16.57
C VAL A 135 27.56 -23.25 16.61
N LEU A 136 28.82 -23.57 16.32
CA LEU A 136 29.93 -22.63 16.21
C LEU A 136 30.34 -22.54 14.74
N SER A 137 30.77 -21.35 14.33
CA SER A 137 31.37 -21.14 13.01
C SER A 137 32.79 -20.62 13.21
N ALA A 138 33.75 -21.26 12.57
CA ALA A 138 35.14 -20.80 12.52
C ALA A 138 35.57 -20.60 11.07
N GLU A 139 36.59 -19.79 10.83
CA GLU A 139 37.12 -19.62 9.48
C GLU A 139 37.84 -20.89 9.02
N ALA A 140 37.78 -21.22 7.73
CA ALA A 140 38.40 -22.42 7.18
C ALA A 140 39.92 -22.48 7.43
N ARG A 141 40.60 -21.33 7.57
CA ARG A 141 42.03 -21.26 7.94
C ARG A 141 42.32 -21.73 9.37
N GLN A 142 41.31 -21.76 10.24
CA GLN A 142 41.40 -22.26 11.62
C GLN A 142 41.10 -23.76 11.69
N ALA A 143 40.93 -24.45 10.56
CA ALA A 143 40.75 -25.89 10.50
C ALA A 143 41.91 -26.62 11.20
N GLY A 144 41.57 -27.44 12.20
CA GLY A 144 42.53 -28.15 13.05
C GLY A 144 43.00 -27.37 14.28
N GLU A 145 42.75 -26.06 14.35
CA GLU A 145 43.02 -25.23 15.52
C GLU A 145 41.94 -25.42 16.59
N SER A 146 42.25 -25.08 17.84
CA SER A 146 41.33 -25.18 18.97
C SER A 146 40.62 -23.86 19.25
N VAL A 147 39.28 -23.86 19.15
CA VAL A 147 38.41 -22.72 19.45
C VAL A 147 37.64 -22.99 20.73
N VAL A 148 37.50 -21.97 21.59
CA VAL A 148 36.76 -22.06 22.84
C VAL A 148 35.27 -21.78 22.58
N CYS A 149 34.41 -22.70 22.97
CA CYS A 149 32.97 -22.51 22.90
C CYS A 149 32.52 -21.36 23.81
N HIS A 150 31.83 -20.36 23.27
CA HIS A 150 31.34 -19.21 24.04
C HIS A 150 30.36 -19.64 25.16
N ASP A 151 29.54 -20.66 24.92
CA ASP A 151 28.47 -21.00 25.87
C ASP A 151 28.90 -21.90 27.03
N CYS A 152 29.84 -22.83 26.82
CA CYS A 152 30.27 -23.78 27.87
C CYS A 152 31.76 -23.72 28.20
N GLY A 153 32.55 -22.90 27.49
CA GLY A 153 33.99 -22.78 27.70
C GLY A 153 34.82 -24.00 27.25
N ALA A 154 34.20 -25.02 26.64
CA ALA A 154 34.92 -26.19 26.16
C ALA A 154 35.82 -25.84 24.96
N THR A 155 37.06 -26.32 25.01
CA THR A 155 38.02 -26.21 23.90
C THR A 155 37.73 -27.28 22.85
N ILE A 156 37.34 -26.87 21.64
CA ILE A 156 36.94 -27.77 20.55
C ILE A 156 37.90 -27.58 19.39
N ARG A 157 38.36 -28.69 18.78
CA ARG A 157 39.12 -28.60 17.52
C ARG A 157 38.17 -28.39 16.35
N VAL A 158 38.43 -27.37 15.54
CA VAL A 158 37.70 -27.10 14.30
C VAL A 158 37.92 -28.28 13.35
N PRO A 159 36.86 -28.94 12.86
CA PRO A 159 37.01 -30.05 11.93
C PRO A 159 37.65 -29.56 10.63
N THR A 160 38.62 -30.32 10.11
CA THR A 160 39.13 -30.07 8.78
C THR A 160 38.03 -30.33 7.77
N PRO A 161 37.63 -29.33 6.95
CA PRO A 161 36.64 -29.55 5.92
C PRO A 161 37.14 -30.67 5.02
N ARG A 162 36.36 -31.74 4.92
CA ARG A 162 36.63 -32.84 4.01
C ARG A 162 36.45 -32.27 2.61
N GLU A 163 37.50 -32.27 1.78
CA GLU A 163 37.38 -31.84 0.38
C GLU A 163 36.16 -32.52 -0.23
N PRO A 164 35.19 -31.76 -0.77
CA PRO A 164 34.08 -32.35 -1.48
C PRO A 164 34.67 -33.21 -2.61
N PRO A 165 34.15 -34.43 -2.84
CA PRO A 165 34.62 -35.25 -3.97
C PRO A 165 34.54 -34.40 -5.23
N PRO A 166 35.56 -34.47 -6.12
CA PRO A 166 35.61 -33.64 -7.31
C PRO A 166 34.31 -33.84 -8.08
N ARG A 167 33.47 -32.79 -8.12
CA ARG A 167 32.37 -32.73 -9.07
C ARG A 167 33.04 -32.88 -10.43
N LYS A 168 32.72 -33.96 -11.16
CA LYS A 168 33.12 -34.11 -12.55
C LYS A 168 32.75 -32.79 -13.23
N ALA A 169 33.77 -32.14 -13.79
CA ALA A 169 33.61 -30.95 -14.59
C ALA A 169 32.70 -31.31 -15.77
N GLU A 170 31.41 -30.99 -15.64
CA GLU A 170 30.58 -30.75 -16.80
C GLU A 170 31.17 -29.55 -17.54
N ALA A 171 31.16 -29.69 -18.85
CA ALA A 171 32.03 -29.02 -19.78
C ALA A 171 31.95 -27.49 -19.67
N ALA A 172 33.10 -26.88 -19.94
CA ALA A 172 33.31 -25.45 -20.04
C ALA A 172 32.23 -24.79 -20.90
N ALA A 173 31.68 -23.71 -20.33
CA ALA A 173 31.02 -22.65 -21.03
C ALA A 173 31.83 -22.23 -22.26
N GLY A 174 31.17 -22.22 -23.43
CA GLY A 174 31.55 -21.32 -24.52
C GLY A 174 31.30 -19.85 -24.12
N PRO A 175 31.73 -18.89 -24.94
CA PRO A 175 31.52 -17.48 -24.65
C PRO A 175 30.01 -17.19 -24.56
N ALA A 176 29.64 -16.46 -23.51
CA ALA A 176 28.27 -16.13 -23.15
C ALA A 176 27.64 -15.19 -24.19
N ASP A 177 26.72 -15.76 -24.97
CA ASP A 177 25.58 -15.03 -25.51
C ASP A 177 24.45 -15.21 -24.47
N ASP A 178 24.09 -14.13 -23.79
CA ASP A 178 23.04 -14.12 -22.76
C ASP A 178 21.66 -14.14 -23.42
N ASP A 179 21.22 -15.31 -23.86
CA ASP A 179 19.82 -15.63 -24.11
C ASP A 179 19.40 -16.66 -23.04
N TYR A 180 18.63 -16.19 -22.05
CA TYR A 180 17.99 -17.07 -21.06
C TYR A 180 16.86 -17.83 -21.74
N ASP A 181 17.23 -18.89 -22.45
CA ASP A 181 16.28 -19.86 -23.00
C ASP A 181 15.76 -20.71 -21.82
N MET A 182 14.58 -20.32 -21.31
CA MET A 182 13.77 -21.11 -20.38
C MET A 182 13.26 -22.35 -21.12
N ALA A 183 14.13 -23.31 -21.35
CA ALA A 183 13.73 -24.63 -21.82
C ALA A 183 12.75 -25.21 -20.79
N GLU A 184 11.53 -25.49 -21.25
CA GLU A 184 10.50 -26.23 -20.53
C GLU A 184 11.09 -27.55 -20.03
N GLU A 185 11.60 -27.53 -18.80
CA GLU A 185 11.94 -28.74 -18.07
C GLU A 185 10.61 -29.43 -17.77
N GLU A 186 10.29 -30.45 -18.57
CA GLU A 186 9.10 -31.30 -18.44
C GLU A 186 8.86 -31.62 -16.97
N ALA A 187 7.77 -31.06 -16.43
CA ALA A 187 7.37 -31.19 -15.05
C ALA A 187 7.16 -32.66 -14.68
N ALA A 188 8.21 -33.28 -14.14
CA ALA A 188 8.07 -34.50 -13.37
C ALA A 188 7.05 -34.22 -12.24
N PRO A 189 6.08 -35.13 -11.98
CA PRO A 189 5.02 -34.88 -11.02
C PRO A 189 5.63 -34.70 -9.64
N VAL A 190 5.67 -33.44 -9.18
CA VAL A 190 6.01 -33.09 -7.81
C VAL A 190 4.91 -33.68 -6.95
N THR A 191 5.12 -34.88 -6.43
CA THR A 191 4.34 -35.42 -5.31
C THR A 191 4.48 -34.40 -4.18
N SER A 192 3.46 -33.56 -4.00
CA SER A 192 3.48 -32.45 -3.07
C SER A 192 3.66 -32.99 -1.66
N LYS A 193 4.89 -32.97 -1.16
CA LYS A 193 5.11 -32.98 0.28
C LYS A 193 4.42 -31.72 0.77
N GLN A 194 3.30 -31.89 1.48
CA GLN A 194 2.64 -30.79 2.19
C GLN A 194 3.74 -29.94 2.81
N SER A 195 3.76 -28.65 2.46
CA SER A 195 4.82 -27.80 2.93
C SER A 195 4.78 -27.79 4.45
N LEU A 196 5.94 -27.67 5.10
CA LEU A 196 6.02 -27.51 6.56
C LEU A 196 5.11 -26.36 7.05
N PHE A 197 4.87 -25.38 6.18
CA PHE A 197 3.90 -24.31 6.37
C PHE A 197 2.45 -24.82 6.41
N ASP A 198 2.01 -25.66 5.47
CA ASP A 198 0.66 -26.24 5.47
C ASP A 198 0.38 -27.06 6.73
N ALA A 199 1.39 -27.82 7.20
CA ALA A 199 1.31 -28.57 8.45
C ALA A 199 1.18 -27.64 9.68
N TYR A 200 1.89 -26.51 9.68
CA TYR A 200 1.80 -25.51 10.73
C TYR A 200 0.44 -24.80 10.73
N VAL A 201 -0.06 -24.38 9.56
CA VAL A 201 -1.39 -23.77 9.40
C VAL A 201 -2.50 -24.74 9.82
N ALA A 202 -2.37 -26.03 9.51
CA ALA A 202 -3.30 -27.07 9.96
C ALA A 202 -3.35 -27.20 11.49
N SER A 203 -2.22 -27.00 12.18
CA SER A 203 -2.12 -27.04 13.64
C SER A 203 -2.61 -25.76 14.34
N ALA A 204 -2.85 -24.69 13.59
CA ALA A 204 -3.23 -23.39 14.15
C ALA A 204 -4.66 -23.40 14.77
N PRO A 205 -4.92 -22.52 15.76
CA PRO A 205 -6.25 -22.35 16.33
C PRO A 205 -7.32 -22.10 15.26
N ILE A 206 -8.56 -22.54 15.50
CA ILE A 206 -9.67 -22.50 14.53
C ILE A 206 -9.87 -21.08 13.95
N GLY A 207 -9.71 -20.03 14.76
CA GLY A 207 -9.80 -18.65 14.30
C GLY A 207 -8.77 -18.28 13.24
N TYR A 208 -7.52 -18.73 13.41
CA TYR A 208 -6.44 -18.48 12.45
C TYR A 208 -6.67 -19.23 11.14
N ARG A 209 -7.14 -20.49 11.21
CA ARG A 209 -7.48 -21.29 10.02
C ARG A 209 -8.60 -20.66 9.19
N ARG A 210 -9.62 -20.09 9.83
CA ARG A 210 -10.70 -19.37 9.11
C ARG A 210 -10.18 -18.14 8.40
N LEU A 211 -9.32 -17.35 9.04
CA LEU A 211 -8.73 -16.17 8.40
C LEU A 211 -7.84 -16.56 7.22
N ALA A 212 -7.01 -17.60 7.37
CA ALA A 212 -6.17 -18.10 6.29
C ALA A 212 -7.00 -18.66 5.11
N GLN A 213 -8.09 -19.37 5.40
CA GLN A 213 -9.04 -19.84 4.39
C GLN A 213 -9.74 -18.68 3.69
N GLN A 214 -10.15 -17.66 4.44
CA GLN A 214 -10.77 -16.47 3.88
C GLN A 214 -9.79 -15.72 2.96
N GLU A 215 -8.55 -15.53 3.39
CA GLU A 215 -7.52 -14.87 2.57
C GLU A 215 -7.21 -15.67 1.29
N THR A 216 -7.18 -17.00 1.35
CA THR A 216 -6.99 -17.84 0.15
C THR A 216 -8.20 -17.84 -0.77
N ASP A 217 -9.42 -17.87 -0.24
CA ASP A 217 -10.64 -17.76 -1.02
C ASP A 217 -10.77 -16.37 -1.67
N ASP A 218 -10.38 -15.31 -0.96
CA ASP A 218 -10.36 -13.94 -1.48
C ASP A 218 -9.31 -13.80 -2.59
N ARG A 219 -8.07 -14.26 -2.39
CA ARG A 219 -7.05 -14.32 -3.46
C ARG A 219 -7.52 -15.11 -4.68
N ARG A 220 -8.15 -16.28 -4.47
CA ARG A 220 -8.66 -17.09 -5.57
C ARG A 220 -9.79 -16.39 -6.33
N ARG A 221 -10.64 -15.64 -5.64
CA ARG A 221 -11.66 -14.80 -6.29
C ARG A 221 -11.01 -13.68 -7.08
N ASP A 222 -9.95 -13.09 -6.54
CA ASP A 222 -9.19 -12.04 -7.20
C ASP A 222 -8.53 -12.55 -8.50
N ASP A 223 -7.88 -13.72 -8.45
CA ASP A 223 -7.30 -14.37 -9.63
C ASP A 223 -8.35 -14.67 -10.73
N LEU A 224 -9.59 -15.01 -10.34
CA LEU A 224 -10.69 -15.27 -11.28
C LEU A 224 -11.26 -13.98 -11.90
N ASP A 225 -11.09 -12.87 -11.21
CA ASP A 225 -11.56 -11.55 -11.63
C ASP A 225 -10.51 -10.79 -12.46
N GLU A 226 -9.26 -11.25 -12.48
CA GLU A 226 -8.20 -10.75 -13.36
C GLU A 226 -8.28 -11.40 -14.73
N GLU A 227 -8.20 -10.58 -15.79
CA GLU A 227 -8.09 -11.09 -17.15
C GLU A 227 -6.62 -11.25 -17.53
N PRO A 228 -6.24 -12.33 -18.22
CA PRO A 228 -4.92 -12.40 -18.83
C PRO A 228 -4.86 -11.39 -19.98
N ALA A 229 -3.76 -10.64 -20.07
CA ALA A 229 -3.57 -9.59 -21.06
C ALA A 229 -3.43 -10.10 -22.52
N THR A 230 -3.55 -11.40 -22.75
CA THR A 230 -2.80 -12.08 -23.81
C THR A 230 -3.45 -12.23 -25.17
N ASN A 231 -4.70 -11.81 -25.46
CA ASN A 231 -5.17 -11.78 -26.86
C ASN A 231 -6.53 -11.14 -27.20
N GLN A 232 -7.04 -10.17 -26.42
CA GLN A 232 -8.28 -9.49 -26.82
C GLN A 232 -7.99 -8.44 -27.90
N GLY A 233 -8.33 -8.79 -29.14
CA GLY A 233 -8.01 -8.02 -30.34
C GLY A 233 -8.42 -6.54 -30.32
N TRP A 234 -7.60 -5.74 -31.01
CA TRP A 234 -7.92 -4.48 -31.69
C TRP A 234 -9.14 -3.73 -31.13
N GLY A 235 -9.01 -3.15 -29.93
CA GLY A 235 -9.98 -2.21 -29.33
C GLY A 235 -11.20 -2.82 -28.62
N VAL A 236 -11.57 -4.08 -28.86
CA VAL A 236 -12.77 -4.69 -28.24
C VAL A 236 -12.58 -4.89 -26.72
N GLY A 237 -11.34 -5.08 -26.28
CA GLY A 237 -10.99 -5.24 -24.86
C GLY A 237 -11.22 -3.99 -24.00
N LEU A 238 -11.31 -2.78 -24.58
CA LEU A 238 -11.51 -1.53 -23.81
C LEU A 238 -12.80 -1.53 -23.00
N PHE A 239 -13.85 -2.16 -23.53
CA PHE A 239 -15.17 -2.23 -22.88
C PHE A 239 -15.38 -3.52 -22.09
N ALA A 240 -14.43 -4.45 -22.12
CA ALA A 240 -14.53 -5.70 -21.39
C ALA A 240 -14.66 -5.42 -19.89
N GLY A 241 -15.63 -6.07 -19.25
CA GLY A 241 -15.86 -5.94 -17.82
C GLY A 241 -16.52 -4.65 -17.35
N TRP A 242 -16.67 -3.60 -18.18
CA TRP A 242 -17.28 -2.33 -17.78
C TRP A 242 -18.62 -2.56 -17.07
N TRP A 243 -19.55 -3.28 -17.69
CA TRP A 243 -20.87 -3.51 -17.10
C TRP A 243 -20.79 -4.16 -15.70
N ARG A 244 -19.82 -5.07 -15.50
CA ARG A 244 -19.61 -5.71 -14.20
C ARG A 244 -19.03 -4.74 -13.18
N ALA A 245 -18.08 -3.90 -13.59
CA ALA A 245 -17.52 -2.86 -12.73
C ALA A 245 -18.60 -1.87 -12.25
N PHE A 246 -19.48 -1.43 -13.14
CA PHE A 246 -20.56 -0.51 -12.81
C PHE A 246 -21.72 -1.13 -12.03
N SER A 247 -21.89 -2.46 -12.11
CA SER A 247 -22.86 -3.18 -11.28
C SER A 247 -22.41 -3.37 -9.83
N ALA A 248 -21.15 -3.07 -9.49
CA ALA A 248 -20.64 -3.23 -8.13
C ALA A 248 -21.23 -2.16 -7.19
N THR A 249 -21.59 -2.57 -5.98
CA THR A 249 -22.17 -1.67 -4.96
C THR A 249 -21.26 -0.47 -4.67
N GLY A 250 -19.94 -0.66 -4.67
CA GLY A 250 -18.97 0.42 -4.47
C GLY A 250 -19.06 1.51 -5.55
N MET A 251 -19.21 1.11 -6.83
CA MET A 251 -19.33 2.06 -7.94
C MET A 251 -20.62 2.87 -7.85
N LEU A 252 -21.73 2.23 -7.47
CA LEU A 252 -23.00 2.94 -7.26
C LEU A 252 -22.91 3.97 -6.13
N LEU A 253 -22.26 3.63 -5.02
CA LEU A 253 -22.06 4.55 -3.90
C LEU A 253 -21.13 5.71 -4.29
N ALA A 254 -20.04 5.44 -5.00
CA ALA A 254 -19.13 6.45 -5.52
C ALA A 254 -19.85 7.41 -6.49
N TRP A 255 -20.59 6.87 -7.45
CA TRP A 255 -21.39 7.66 -8.40
C TRP A 255 -22.40 8.57 -7.68
N LEU A 256 -23.17 8.03 -6.74
CA LEU A 256 -24.14 8.82 -5.97
C LEU A 256 -23.46 9.91 -5.13
N GLY A 257 -22.36 9.58 -4.45
CA GLY A 257 -21.62 10.52 -3.63
C GLY A 257 -21.02 11.68 -4.44
N LEU A 258 -20.39 11.37 -5.58
CA LEU A 258 -19.82 12.36 -6.48
C LEU A 258 -20.89 13.21 -7.14
N THR A 259 -22.01 12.61 -7.58
CA THR A 259 -23.16 13.33 -8.14
C THR A 259 -23.74 14.31 -7.13
N PHE A 260 -23.93 13.86 -5.89
CA PHE A 260 -24.43 14.71 -4.82
C PHE A 260 -23.49 15.90 -4.62
N GLY A 261 -22.19 15.67 -4.51
CA GLY A 261 -21.23 16.76 -4.37
C GLY A 261 -21.20 17.74 -5.55
N LEU A 262 -21.26 17.23 -6.79
CA LEU A 262 -21.28 18.05 -8.00
C LEU A 262 -22.56 18.92 -8.08
N PHE A 263 -23.68 18.40 -7.58
CA PHE A 263 -24.95 19.13 -7.48
C PHE A 263 -24.86 20.34 -6.53
N PHE A 264 -23.95 20.36 -5.55
CA PHE A 264 -23.71 21.55 -4.73
C PHE A 264 -22.71 22.49 -5.39
N THR A 265 -21.61 21.97 -5.92
CA THR A 265 -20.50 22.82 -6.41
C THR A 265 -20.91 23.61 -7.64
N VAL A 266 -21.59 23.00 -8.62
CA VAL A 266 -21.94 23.66 -9.89
C VAL A 266 -22.94 24.81 -9.70
N PRO A 267 -24.11 24.63 -9.06
CA PRO A 267 -25.04 25.73 -8.82
C PRO A 267 -24.45 26.80 -7.92
N MET A 268 -23.68 26.43 -6.88
CA MET A 268 -23.06 27.45 -6.02
C MET A 268 -22.06 28.31 -6.80
N ALA A 269 -21.23 27.71 -7.67
CA ALA A 269 -20.36 28.47 -8.56
C ALA A 269 -21.17 29.41 -9.48
N GLY A 270 -22.25 28.92 -10.09
CA GLY A 270 -23.16 29.73 -10.90
C GLY A 270 -23.78 30.91 -10.14
N THR A 271 -24.19 30.69 -8.88
CA THR A 271 -24.73 31.77 -8.04
C THR A 271 -23.69 32.83 -7.68
N ILE A 272 -22.40 32.46 -7.54
CA ILE A 272 -21.32 33.44 -7.33
C ILE A 272 -21.17 34.34 -8.55
N PHE A 273 -21.17 33.79 -9.77
CA PHE A 273 -21.11 34.59 -10.99
C PHE A 273 -22.30 35.55 -11.09
N ALA A 274 -23.52 35.07 -10.81
CA ALA A 274 -24.70 35.93 -10.77
C ALA A 274 -24.64 37.00 -9.66
N LEU A 275 -24.06 36.69 -8.49
CA LEU A 275 -23.84 37.64 -7.39
C LEU A 275 -22.80 38.71 -7.76
N LEU A 276 -21.73 38.33 -8.46
CA LEU A 276 -20.70 39.26 -8.93
C LEU A 276 -21.26 40.29 -9.91
N GLU A 277 -22.25 39.90 -10.72
CA GLU A 277 -22.93 40.80 -11.65
C GLU A 277 -24.02 41.67 -10.99
N SER A 278 -24.69 41.16 -9.95
CA SER A 278 -25.91 41.77 -9.40
C SER A 278 -25.70 42.74 -8.25
N VAL A 279 -24.59 42.67 -7.51
CA VAL A 279 -24.47 43.44 -6.27
C VAL A 279 -23.63 44.71 -6.42
N GLY A 280 -24.31 45.86 -6.29
CA GLY A 280 -23.71 47.11 -5.83
C GLY A 280 -23.86 47.28 -4.30
N GLY A 281 -22.75 47.42 -3.57
CA GLY A 281 -22.75 47.80 -2.14
C GLY A 281 -21.93 46.89 -1.21
N VAL A 282 -21.59 47.42 -0.03
CA VAL A 282 -20.69 46.77 0.95
C VAL A 282 -21.24 45.43 1.44
N TYR A 283 -22.55 45.32 1.69
CA TYR A 283 -23.15 44.10 2.25
C TYR A 283 -23.14 42.92 1.29
N GLY A 284 -23.36 43.13 -0.02
CA GLY A 284 -23.26 42.00 -0.94
C GLY A 284 -21.83 41.67 -1.33
N TRP A 285 -20.87 42.59 -1.23
CA TRP A 285 -19.45 42.21 -1.31
C TRP A 285 -19.07 41.22 -0.20
N ILE A 286 -19.49 41.50 1.05
CA ILE A 286 -19.28 40.57 2.17
C ILE A 286 -19.96 39.21 1.89
N GLY A 287 -21.20 39.23 1.38
CA GLY A 287 -21.92 38.02 0.98
C GLY A 287 -21.16 37.21 -0.08
N THR A 288 -20.66 37.86 -1.13
CA THR A 288 -19.89 37.23 -2.21
C THR A 288 -18.60 36.61 -1.70
N VAL A 289 -17.86 37.30 -0.82
CA VAL A 289 -16.61 36.75 -0.24
C VAL A 289 -16.89 35.48 0.59
N LEU A 290 -17.93 35.49 1.42
CA LEU A 290 -18.30 34.33 2.23
C LEU A 290 -18.79 33.14 1.37
N MET A 291 -19.59 33.42 0.33
CA MET A 291 -20.02 32.40 -0.64
C MET A 291 -18.83 31.84 -1.42
N MET A 292 -17.90 32.70 -1.85
CA MET A 292 -16.68 32.29 -2.55
C MET A 292 -15.82 31.38 -1.69
N ALA A 293 -15.59 31.73 -0.42
CA ALA A 293 -14.84 30.89 0.51
C ALA A 293 -15.52 29.51 0.68
N THR A 294 -16.85 29.49 0.77
CA THR A 294 -17.62 28.25 0.91
C THR A 294 -17.48 27.38 -0.35
N VAL A 295 -17.64 27.96 -1.55
CA VAL A 295 -17.47 27.24 -2.82
C VAL A 295 -16.06 26.71 -2.98
N VAL A 296 -15.03 27.50 -2.67
CA VAL A 296 -13.64 27.04 -2.76
C VAL A 296 -13.40 25.84 -1.85
N ILE A 297 -13.87 25.88 -0.60
CA ILE A 297 -13.70 24.77 0.34
C ILE A 297 -14.48 23.53 -0.11
N THR A 298 -15.75 23.70 -0.48
CA THR A 298 -16.60 22.57 -0.92
C THR A 298 -16.07 21.95 -2.20
N THR A 299 -15.66 22.76 -3.19
CA THR A 299 -15.05 22.28 -4.42
C THR A 299 -13.72 21.58 -4.15
N PHE A 300 -12.88 22.12 -3.27
CA PHE A 300 -11.61 21.47 -2.91
C PHE A 300 -11.82 20.08 -2.29
N ILE A 301 -12.75 19.97 -1.33
CA ILE A 301 -13.10 18.68 -0.70
C ILE A 301 -13.66 17.73 -1.76
N TRP A 302 -14.56 18.21 -2.63
CA TRP A 302 -15.14 17.39 -3.69
C TRP A 302 -14.08 16.89 -4.66
N VAL A 303 -13.18 17.75 -5.13
CA VAL A 303 -12.07 17.38 -6.01
C VAL A 303 -11.18 16.34 -5.33
N ALA A 304 -10.86 16.49 -4.04
CA ALA A 304 -10.03 15.52 -3.34
C ALA A 304 -10.66 14.12 -3.28
N VAL A 305 -11.96 14.05 -2.97
CA VAL A 305 -12.72 12.79 -2.95
C VAL A 305 -12.86 12.20 -4.36
N ALA A 306 -13.18 13.04 -5.34
CA ALA A 306 -13.28 12.63 -6.75
C ALA A 306 -11.96 12.07 -7.26
N SER A 307 -10.85 12.75 -6.98
CA SER A 307 -9.52 12.30 -7.36
C SER A 307 -9.14 10.96 -6.74
N ALA A 308 -9.41 10.76 -5.45
CA ALA A 308 -9.15 9.47 -4.79
C ALA A 308 -9.97 8.32 -5.42
N ILE A 309 -11.25 8.58 -5.74
CA ILE A 309 -12.14 7.61 -6.40
C ILE A 309 -11.66 7.32 -7.83
N PHE A 310 -11.39 8.35 -8.62
CA PHE A 310 -10.92 8.20 -10.00
C PHE A 310 -9.59 7.46 -10.08
N TRP A 311 -8.68 7.71 -9.12
CA TRP A 311 -7.44 6.98 -9.01
C TRP A 311 -7.66 5.49 -8.72
N ALA A 312 -8.52 5.13 -7.77
CA ALA A 312 -8.85 3.73 -7.48
C ALA A 312 -9.46 3.02 -8.70
N VAL A 313 -10.36 3.69 -9.42
CA VAL A 313 -10.96 3.16 -10.66
C VAL A 313 -9.89 2.95 -11.74
N LEU A 314 -8.98 3.91 -11.90
CA LEU A 314 -7.89 3.87 -12.87
C LEU A 314 -6.89 2.74 -12.56
N ASP A 315 -6.45 2.63 -11.30
CA ASP A 315 -5.45 1.67 -10.83
C ASP A 315 -5.94 0.23 -10.96
N ASP A 316 -7.15 -0.07 -10.48
CA ASP A 316 -7.75 -1.41 -10.63
C ASP A 316 -8.04 -1.75 -12.10
N ALA A 317 -8.40 -0.77 -12.93
CA ALA A 317 -8.57 -1.00 -14.36
C ALA A 317 -7.22 -1.25 -15.07
N ALA A 318 -6.14 -0.60 -14.63
CA ALA A 318 -4.78 -0.75 -15.15
C ALA A 318 -4.13 -2.08 -14.77
N SER A 319 -4.52 -2.68 -13.64
CA SER A 319 -4.12 -4.04 -13.27
C SER A 319 -4.88 -5.14 -14.02
N GLY A 320 -5.89 -4.77 -14.83
CA GLY A 320 -6.73 -5.72 -15.55
C GLY A 320 -7.88 -6.29 -14.72
N ALA A 321 -8.15 -5.75 -13.52
CA ALA A 321 -9.25 -6.20 -12.68
C ALA A 321 -10.60 -5.91 -13.35
N ARG A 322 -11.56 -6.83 -13.20
CA ARG A 322 -12.95 -6.66 -13.68
C ARG A 322 -13.81 -5.84 -12.73
N ARG A 323 -13.32 -5.52 -11.54
CA ARG A 323 -14.02 -4.80 -10.48
C ARG A 323 -13.03 -3.94 -9.70
N VAL A 324 -13.52 -2.79 -9.22
CA VAL A 324 -12.76 -1.92 -8.32
C VAL A 324 -12.81 -2.52 -6.90
N ARG A 325 -11.66 -2.94 -6.39
CA ARG A 325 -11.44 -3.52 -5.07
C ARG A 325 -10.98 -2.44 -4.07
N GLY A 326 -10.08 -1.56 -4.51
CA GLY A 326 -9.37 -0.60 -3.66
C GLY A 326 -10.11 0.72 -3.44
N TRP A 327 -11.38 0.69 -2.99
CA TRP A 327 -12.10 1.94 -2.73
C TRP A 327 -11.40 2.76 -1.64
N PRO A 328 -11.22 4.08 -1.86
CA PRO A 328 -10.49 4.92 -0.91
C PRO A 328 -11.20 4.95 0.45
N SER A 329 -10.42 4.97 1.52
CA SER A 329 -10.98 5.12 2.86
C SER A 329 -11.48 6.55 3.09
N ILE A 330 -12.19 6.77 4.19
CA ILE A 330 -12.67 8.11 4.59
C ILE A 330 -11.50 8.97 5.15
N ASP A 331 -10.28 8.42 5.24
CA ASP A 331 -9.12 9.14 5.76
C ASP A 331 -8.61 10.19 4.73
N PRO A 332 -8.69 11.50 5.03
CA PRO A 332 -8.25 12.54 4.11
C PRO A 332 -6.75 12.50 3.80
N THR A 333 -5.95 11.85 4.64
CA THR A 333 -4.49 11.76 4.43
C THR A 333 -4.14 10.87 3.25
N GLU A 334 -4.97 9.88 2.92
CA GLU A 334 -4.79 8.99 1.76
C GLU A 334 -5.12 9.68 0.43
N TRP A 335 -5.92 10.75 0.46
CA TRP A 335 -6.38 11.43 -0.76
C TRP A 335 -5.35 12.39 -1.34
N GLY A 336 -4.37 12.81 -0.54
CA GLY A 336 -3.44 13.89 -0.90
C GLY A 336 -2.63 13.60 -2.17
N VAL A 337 -2.07 12.40 -2.29
CA VAL A 337 -1.26 12.01 -3.46
C VAL A 337 -2.12 11.90 -4.72
N PRO A 338 -3.23 11.12 -4.75
CA PRO A 338 -4.12 11.08 -5.91
C PRO A 338 -4.62 12.46 -6.35
N THR A 339 -4.98 13.32 -5.39
CA THR A 339 -5.46 14.68 -5.67
C THR A 339 -4.39 15.52 -6.33
N LEU A 340 -3.17 15.53 -5.78
CA LEU A 340 -2.06 16.30 -6.34
C LEU A 340 -1.74 15.83 -7.76
N THR A 341 -1.64 14.52 -7.98
CA THR A 341 -1.33 13.92 -9.29
C THR A 341 -2.39 14.28 -10.32
N LEU A 342 -3.68 14.06 -10.04
CA LEU A 342 -4.76 14.33 -10.98
C LEU A 342 -4.97 15.82 -11.25
N VAL A 343 -4.88 16.68 -10.24
CA VAL A 343 -4.99 18.13 -10.43
C VAL A 343 -3.84 18.66 -11.27
N LEU A 344 -2.60 18.24 -10.99
CA LEU A 344 -1.44 18.65 -11.78
C LEU A 344 -1.52 18.13 -13.22
N ALA A 345 -1.94 16.88 -13.42
CA ALA A 345 -2.19 16.32 -14.74
C ALA A 345 -3.23 17.14 -15.50
N GLY A 346 -4.36 17.47 -14.86
CA GLY A 346 -5.43 18.29 -15.45
C GLY A 346 -4.95 19.69 -15.84
N VAL A 347 -4.21 20.37 -14.96
CA VAL A 347 -3.66 21.71 -15.23
C VAL A 347 -2.68 21.67 -16.40
N VAL A 348 -1.75 20.72 -16.43
CA VAL A 348 -0.76 20.60 -17.52
C VAL A 348 -1.46 20.26 -18.83
N SER A 349 -2.47 19.40 -18.79
CA SER A 349 -3.22 18.97 -19.97
C SER A 349 -4.14 20.05 -20.54
N ALA A 350 -4.52 21.04 -19.72
CA ALA A 350 -5.28 22.20 -20.20
C ALA A 350 -4.42 23.17 -21.04
N ILE A 351 -3.09 23.18 -20.87
CA ILE A 351 -2.18 24.15 -21.50
C ILE A 351 -2.30 24.15 -23.04
N PRO A 352 -2.20 23.00 -23.75
CA PRO A 352 -2.32 22.99 -25.21
C PRO A 352 -3.66 23.54 -25.72
N GLY A 353 -4.75 23.24 -25.00
CA GLY A 353 -6.07 23.78 -25.30
C GLY A 353 -6.12 25.31 -25.16
N THR A 354 -5.60 25.86 -24.07
CA THR A 354 -5.52 27.32 -23.88
C THR A 354 -4.64 28.03 -24.92
N LEU A 355 -3.56 27.40 -25.36
CA LEU A 355 -2.69 27.96 -26.40
C LEU A 355 -3.39 27.93 -27.75
N ALA A 356 -4.08 26.83 -28.08
CA ALA A 356 -4.85 26.69 -29.31
C ALA A 356 -6.00 27.71 -29.37
N ASP A 357 -6.73 27.92 -28.28
CA ASP A 357 -7.75 28.98 -28.13
C ASP A 357 -7.20 30.35 -28.53
N LYS A 358 -6.06 30.76 -27.97
CA LYS A 358 -5.47 32.07 -28.24
C LYS A 358 -4.89 32.22 -29.65
N LEU A 359 -4.44 31.13 -30.26
CA LEU A 359 -3.85 31.14 -31.60
C LEU A 359 -4.90 31.02 -32.71
N LEU A 360 -5.99 30.28 -32.49
CA LEU A 360 -6.92 29.87 -33.56
C LEU A 360 -8.30 30.53 -33.49
N LEU A 361 -8.83 30.91 -32.32
CA LEU A 361 -10.21 31.43 -32.22
C LEU A 361 -10.42 32.78 -32.91
N ASN A 362 -9.37 33.57 -33.09
CA ASN A 362 -9.49 34.84 -33.82
C ASN A 362 -9.53 34.65 -35.35
N ALA A 363 -9.38 33.42 -35.85
CA ALA A 363 -9.20 33.17 -37.29
C ALA A 363 -10.39 32.45 -37.96
N LEU A 364 -11.21 31.70 -37.23
CA LEU A 364 -12.17 30.75 -37.79
C LEU A 364 -13.44 30.64 -36.92
N ASP A 365 -14.63 30.70 -37.54
CA ASP A 365 -15.93 30.43 -36.89
C ASP A 365 -16.09 28.91 -36.68
N TRP A 366 -15.49 28.39 -35.61
CA TRP A 366 -15.58 26.97 -35.27
C TRP A 366 -16.98 26.61 -34.73
N PRO A 367 -17.48 25.40 -35.01
CA PRO A 367 -18.71 24.92 -34.41
C PRO A 367 -18.55 24.67 -32.90
N TRP A 368 -19.62 24.89 -32.15
CA TRP A 368 -19.72 24.51 -30.75
C TRP A 368 -19.33 23.03 -30.53
N PRO A 369 -18.57 22.67 -29.48
CA PRO A 369 -18.15 23.49 -28.33
C PRO A 369 -16.85 24.31 -28.55
N LEU A 370 -16.22 24.19 -29.72
CA LEU A 370 -14.95 24.85 -30.05
C LEU A 370 -15.09 26.36 -30.33
N ASP A 371 -16.29 26.91 -30.21
CA ASP A 371 -16.56 28.35 -30.20
C ASP A 371 -16.23 29.00 -28.84
N SER A 372 -15.99 28.19 -27.80
CA SER A 372 -15.73 28.65 -26.43
C SER A 372 -14.33 28.28 -25.95
N THR A 373 -13.74 29.12 -25.09
CA THR A 373 -12.45 28.84 -24.44
C THR A 373 -12.49 27.55 -23.62
N TRP A 374 -13.63 27.26 -22.97
CA TRP A 374 -13.80 26.03 -22.20
C TRP A 374 -13.83 24.78 -23.09
N GLY A 375 -14.38 24.87 -24.31
CA GLY A 375 -14.32 23.78 -25.28
C GLY A 375 -12.90 23.47 -25.73
N TRP A 376 -12.09 24.49 -26.02
CA TRP A 376 -10.67 24.30 -26.35
C TRP A 376 -9.87 23.71 -25.20
N ILE A 377 -10.08 24.20 -23.98
CA ILE A 377 -9.47 23.63 -22.76
C ILE A 377 -9.88 22.16 -22.62
N GLY A 378 -11.17 21.84 -22.75
CA GLY A 378 -11.70 20.48 -22.65
C GLY A 378 -11.11 19.54 -23.70
N CYS A 379 -11.05 19.96 -24.97
CA CYS A 379 -10.44 19.17 -26.03
C CYS A 379 -8.93 18.99 -25.83
N GLY A 380 -8.22 20.05 -25.41
CA GLY A 380 -6.79 19.95 -25.07
C GLY A 380 -6.54 18.97 -23.93
N ALA A 381 -7.34 19.07 -22.87
CA ALA A 381 -7.29 18.17 -21.73
C ALA A 381 -7.60 16.73 -22.15
N LEU A 382 -8.67 16.49 -22.91
CA LEU A 382 -9.05 15.15 -23.37
C LEU A 382 -7.95 14.47 -24.19
N LEU A 383 -7.23 15.23 -25.02
CA LEU A 383 -6.16 14.69 -25.87
C LEU A 383 -4.87 14.43 -25.10
N THR A 384 -4.54 15.28 -24.12
CA THR A 384 -3.23 15.24 -23.46
C THR A 384 -3.24 14.61 -22.06
N LEU A 385 -4.38 14.62 -21.36
CA LEU A 385 -4.55 14.02 -20.04
C LEU A 385 -4.19 12.53 -19.98
N PRO A 386 -4.60 11.68 -20.95
CA PRO A 386 -4.18 10.28 -20.96
C PRO A 386 -2.67 10.12 -20.98
N ILE A 387 -1.97 10.93 -21.79
CA ILE A 387 -0.52 10.85 -21.94
C ILE A 387 0.16 11.30 -20.65
N VAL A 388 -0.25 12.45 -20.11
CA VAL A 388 0.34 13.01 -18.89
C VAL A 388 0.09 12.08 -17.69
N LEU A 389 -1.15 11.64 -17.49
CA LEU A 389 -1.52 10.85 -16.33
C LEU A 389 -0.87 9.45 -16.36
N LEU A 390 -0.84 8.79 -17.52
CA LEU A 390 -0.13 7.51 -17.66
C LEU A 390 1.37 7.67 -17.48
N SER A 391 1.94 8.82 -17.87
CA SER A 391 3.36 9.11 -17.65
C SER A 391 3.70 9.30 -16.17
N GLN A 392 2.80 9.92 -15.40
CA GLN A 392 2.95 10.06 -13.95
C GLN A 392 2.83 8.71 -13.23
N LEU A 393 1.94 7.84 -13.71
CA LEU A 393 1.77 6.48 -13.20
C LEU A 393 3.00 5.61 -13.47
N ASP A 394 3.50 5.62 -14.71
CA ASP A 394 4.65 4.83 -15.15
C ASP A 394 5.92 5.17 -14.36
N GLU A 395 6.19 6.46 -14.15
CA GLU A 395 7.37 6.92 -13.41
C GLU A 395 7.14 6.99 -11.88
N GLY A 396 5.91 6.76 -11.41
CA GLY A 396 5.55 6.91 -9.99
C GLY A 396 5.76 8.33 -9.44
N SER A 397 5.68 9.36 -10.29
CA SER A 397 5.98 10.75 -9.94
C SER A 397 4.95 11.72 -10.51
N PRO A 398 4.35 12.61 -9.70
CA PRO A 398 3.37 13.59 -10.17
C PRO A 398 4.00 14.64 -11.10
N TRP A 399 5.32 14.80 -11.08
CA TRP A 399 6.03 15.80 -11.88
C TRP A 399 6.41 15.31 -13.28
N CYS A 400 6.26 14.00 -13.56
CA CYS A 400 6.54 13.47 -14.88
C CYS A 400 5.42 13.87 -15.85
N VAL A 401 5.71 14.76 -16.80
CA VAL A 401 4.72 15.18 -17.79
C VAL A 401 4.63 14.18 -18.96
N VAL A 402 5.75 13.58 -19.36
CA VAL A 402 5.83 12.68 -20.51
C VAL A 402 6.86 11.58 -20.25
N SER A 403 6.42 10.32 -20.26
CA SER A 403 7.26 9.13 -20.22
C SER A 403 7.55 8.64 -21.64
N PRO A 404 8.81 8.35 -21.99
CA PRO A 404 9.16 7.73 -23.26
C PRO A 404 8.50 6.36 -23.47
N GLN A 405 8.23 5.62 -22.39
CA GLN A 405 7.59 4.30 -22.47
C GLN A 405 6.13 4.44 -22.90
N VAL A 406 5.40 5.39 -22.30
CA VAL A 406 4.02 5.72 -22.67
C VAL A 406 3.94 6.17 -24.13
N LEU A 407 4.85 7.04 -24.58
CA LEU A 407 4.92 7.44 -25.98
C LEU A 407 5.19 6.28 -26.95
N ARG A 408 6.00 5.30 -26.56
CA ARG A 408 6.20 4.09 -27.37
C ARG A 408 4.91 3.30 -27.52
N THR A 409 4.07 3.22 -26.48
CA THR A 409 2.80 2.49 -26.57
C THR A 409 1.86 3.06 -27.65
N ILE A 410 1.95 4.37 -27.95
CA ILE A 410 1.18 5.00 -29.04
C ILE A 410 1.56 4.40 -30.40
N TRP A 411 2.84 4.08 -30.59
CA TRP A 411 3.35 3.48 -31.82
C TRP A 411 3.09 1.98 -31.91
N TYR A 412 3.14 1.26 -30.79
CA TYR A 412 2.91 -0.19 -30.76
C TYR A 412 1.43 -0.57 -30.72
N ALA A 413 0.57 0.28 -30.16
CA ALA A 413 -0.88 0.04 -30.04
C ALA A 413 -1.74 1.21 -30.59
N PRO A 414 -1.51 1.69 -31.83
CA PRO A 414 -2.14 2.90 -32.35
C PRO A 414 -3.66 2.79 -32.46
N VAL A 415 -4.16 1.59 -32.79
CA VAL A 415 -5.61 1.34 -32.91
C VAL A 415 -6.29 1.41 -31.55
N THR A 416 -5.67 0.90 -30.49
CA THR A 416 -6.20 0.98 -29.13
C THR A 416 -6.27 2.42 -28.64
N TRP A 417 -5.23 3.21 -28.90
CA TRP A 417 -5.20 4.64 -28.61
C TRP A 417 -6.26 5.42 -29.39
N LEU A 418 -6.39 5.17 -30.70
CA LEU A 418 -7.42 5.80 -31.53
C LEU A 418 -8.83 5.44 -31.04
N ALA A 419 -9.07 4.16 -30.72
CA ALA A 419 -10.35 3.70 -30.18
C ALA A 419 -10.66 4.38 -28.84
N PHE A 420 -9.67 4.48 -27.94
CA PHE A 420 -9.82 5.20 -26.69
C PHE A 420 -10.21 6.67 -26.93
N PHE A 421 -9.48 7.40 -27.79
CA PHE A 421 -9.77 8.81 -28.06
C PHE A 421 -11.13 9.03 -28.71
N ALA A 422 -11.53 8.17 -29.66
CA ALA A 422 -12.84 8.27 -30.30
C ALA A 422 -13.97 8.08 -29.29
N VAL A 423 -13.82 7.09 -28.39
CA VAL A 423 -14.82 6.78 -27.37
C VAL A 423 -14.84 7.85 -26.29
N SER A 424 -13.69 8.28 -25.78
CA SER A 424 -13.60 9.30 -24.73
C SER A 424 -14.09 10.66 -25.23
N ALA A 425 -13.88 11.00 -26.51
CA ALA A 425 -14.48 12.18 -27.13
C ALA A 425 -16.00 12.10 -27.16
N GLY A 426 -16.58 10.96 -27.58
CA GLY A 426 -18.04 10.79 -27.54
C GLY A 426 -18.59 10.82 -26.11
N LEU A 427 -17.86 10.21 -25.17
CA LEU A 427 -18.24 10.10 -23.77
C LEU A 427 -18.24 11.46 -23.08
N GLN A 428 -17.27 12.33 -23.35
CA GLN A 428 -17.15 13.64 -22.69
C GLN A 428 -17.82 14.79 -23.46
N LEU A 429 -17.70 14.84 -24.79
CA LEU A 429 -18.35 15.89 -25.58
C LEU A 429 -19.86 15.68 -25.73
N GLY A 430 -20.32 14.42 -25.66
CA GLY A 430 -21.75 14.07 -25.76
C GLY A 430 -22.59 14.68 -24.63
N PRO A 431 -22.27 14.43 -23.35
CA PRO A 431 -22.93 15.05 -22.20
C PRO A 431 -22.85 16.57 -22.24
N MET A 432 -21.72 17.17 -22.64
CA MET A 432 -21.63 18.62 -22.84
C MET A 432 -22.64 19.11 -23.89
N TRP A 433 -22.80 18.40 -25.01
CA TRP A 433 -23.76 18.78 -26.06
C TRP A 433 -25.21 18.61 -25.60
N LEU A 434 -25.48 17.53 -24.87
CA LEU A 434 -26.77 17.34 -24.24
C LEU A 434 -27.04 18.40 -23.17
N ALA A 435 -26.00 18.86 -22.48
CA ALA A 435 -26.08 19.87 -21.44
C ALA A 435 -26.57 21.21 -21.97
N THR A 436 -26.06 21.67 -23.10
CA THR A 436 -26.52 22.93 -23.70
C THR A 436 -27.99 22.83 -24.13
N ALA A 437 -28.36 21.77 -24.84
CA ALA A 437 -29.74 21.54 -25.24
C ALA A 437 -30.69 21.41 -24.02
N ALA A 438 -30.24 20.75 -22.95
CA ALA A 438 -31.03 20.59 -21.73
C ALA A 438 -31.14 21.89 -20.93
N LEU A 439 -30.08 22.71 -20.86
CA LEU A 439 -30.10 24.03 -20.24
C LEU A 439 -31.06 24.96 -20.97
N ASP A 440 -31.09 24.92 -22.30
CA ASP A 440 -32.05 25.71 -23.09
C ASP A 440 -33.50 25.25 -22.86
N ALA A 441 -33.73 23.93 -22.72
CA ALA A 441 -35.07 23.38 -22.58
C ALA A 441 -35.62 23.41 -21.14
N MET A 442 -34.77 23.17 -20.14
CA MET A 442 -35.16 22.95 -18.73
C MET A 442 -34.65 24.06 -17.80
N GLY A 443 -33.80 24.97 -18.30
CA GLY A 443 -33.16 25.99 -17.49
C GLY A 443 -32.25 25.38 -16.41
N PRO A 444 -32.17 26.00 -15.21
CA PRO A 444 -31.32 25.53 -14.13
C PRO A 444 -31.61 24.11 -13.64
N TRP A 445 -32.82 23.58 -13.88
CA TRP A 445 -33.18 22.22 -13.48
C TRP A 445 -32.47 21.14 -14.28
N ALA A 446 -31.87 21.48 -15.43
CA ALA A 446 -31.06 20.56 -16.23
C ALA A 446 -29.92 19.93 -15.40
N VAL A 447 -29.40 20.65 -14.39
CA VAL A 447 -28.33 20.17 -13.48
C VAL A 447 -28.69 18.83 -12.82
N LEU A 448 -29.98 18.58 -12.52
CA LEU A 448 -30.42 17.31 -11.91
C LEU A 448 -30.20 16.09 -12.81
N VAL A 449 -30.18 16.28 -14.13
CA VAL A 449 -29.97 15.23 -15.12
C VAL A 449 -28.51 15.19 -15.56
N LEU A 450 -27.90 16.36 -15.72
CA LEU A 450 -26.55 16.49 -16.27
C LEU A 450 -25.46 16.08 -15.27
N CYS A 451 -25.56 16.45 -13.99
CA CYS A 451 -24.55 16.05 -13.00
C CYS A 451 -24.37 14.52 -12.88
N PRO A 452 -25.44 13.71 -12.76
CA PRO A 452 -25.27 12.26 -12.73
C PRO A 452 -24.69 11.68 -14.02
N LEU A 453 -25.03 12.26 -15.19
CA LEU A 453 -24.51 11.85 -16.49
C LEU A 453 -23.03 12.22 -16.67
N GLU A 454 -22.62 13.36 -16.14
CA GLU A 454 -21.22 13.77 -16.15
C GLU A 454 -20.36 12.88 -15.25
N VAL A 455 -20.81 12.62 -14.02
CA VAL A 455 -20.06 11.77 -13.09
C VAL A 455 -19.92 10.33 -13.61
N ILE A 456 -20.98 9.78 -14.24
CA ILE A 456 -20.87 8.44 -14.83
C ILE A 456 -19.95 8.44 -16.06
N SER A 457 -19.93 9.53 -16.84
CA SER A 457 -18.99 9.77 -17.94
C SER A 457 -17.54 9.81 -17.43
N ASP A 458 -17.27 10.52 -16.33
CA ASP A 458 -15.92 10.61 -15.75
C ASP A 458 -15.44 9.26 -15.21
N LEU A 459 -16.26 8.55 -14.44
CA LEU A 459 -15.92 7.21 -13.93
C LEU A 459 -15.62 6.25 -15.09
N ALA A 460 -16.39 6.35 -16.16
CA ALA A 460 -16.21 5.58 -17.38
C ALA A 460 -14.92 5.95 -18.12
N TYR A 461 -14.59 7.24 -18.19
CA TYR A 461 -13.36 7.74 -18.79
C TYR A 461 -12.12 7.19 -18.06
N PHE A 462 -12.10 7.27 -16.73
CA PHE A 462 -10.97 6.74 -15.94
C PHE A 462 -10.87 5.22 -16.01
N TRP A 463 -12.00 4.50 -16.06
CA TRP A 463 -12.01 3.06 -16.31
C TRP A 463 -11.40 2.70 -17.67
N LEU A 464 -11.83 3.38 -18.74
CA LEU A 464 -11.28 3.20 -20.09
C LEU A 464 -9.79 3.54 -20.14
N LEU A 465 -9.35 4.56 -19.40
CA LEU A 465 -7.96 4.96 -19.34
C LEU A 465 -7.08 3.90 -18.67
N GLY A 466 -7.55 3.28 -17.59
CA GLY A 466 -6.85 2.16 -16.96
C GLY A 466 -6.78 0.95 -17.90
N ARG A 467 -7.88 0.64 -18.58
CA ARG A 467 -7.89 -0.44 -19.60
C ARG A 467 -6.96 -0.14 -20.77
N LEU A 468 -6.84 1.13 -21.19
CA LEU A 468 -5.84 1.54 -22.18
C LEU A 468 -4.43 1.25 -21.67
N ALA A 469 -4.11 1.64 -20.43
CA ALA A 469 -2.80 1.38 -19.82
C ALA A 469 -2.45 -0.12 -19.82
N TRP A 470 -3.40 -0.94 -19.38
CA TRP A 470 -3.27 -2.38 -19.31
C TRP A 470 -3.01 -3.03 -20.68
N ILE A 471 -3.85 -2.72 -21.68
CA ILE A 471 -3.74 -3.30 -23.03
C ILE A 471 -2.49 -2.78 -23.76
N ALA A 472 -2.22 -1.47 -23.68
CA ALA A 472 -1.10 -0.85 -24.38
C ALA A 472 0.25 -1.23 -23.75
N GLY A 473 0.30 -1.42 -22.43
CA GLY A 473 1.45 -1.95 -21.71
C GLY A 473 1.76 -3.38 -22.13
N ALA A 474 0.76 -4.27 -22.18
CA ALA A 474 0.94 -5.66 -22.62
C ALA A 474 1.38 -5.79 -24.09
N ALA A 475 0.99 -4.84 -24.95
CA ALA A 475 1.38 -4.83 -26.36
C ALA A 475 2.82 -4.33 -26.61
N THR A 476 3.42 -3.64 -25.63
CA THR A 476 4.73 -3.01 -25.81
C THR A 476 5.83 -3.97 -25.36
N PRO A 477 6.79 -4.34 -26.24
CA PRO A 477 7.87 -5.22 -25.85
C PRO A 477 8.71 -4.56 -24.75
N THR A 478 8.84 -5.25 -23.61
CA THR A 478 9.75 -4.85 -22.55
C THR A 478 11.15 -4.89 -23.14
N VAL A 479 11.80 -3.72 -23.24
CA VAL A 479 13.24 -3.72 -23.50
C VAL A 479 13.87 -4.26 -22.24
N THR A 480 14.13 -5.55 -22.22
CA THR A 480 15.16 -6.10 -21.35
C THR A 480 16.41 -5.33 -21.73
N VAL A 481 16.81 -4.38 -20.88
CA VAL A 481 18.12 -3.76 -21.00
C VAL A 481 19.07 -4.95 -20.90
N ALA A 482 19.69 -5.30 -22.03
CA ALA A 482 20.77 -6.25 -22.02
C ALA A 482 21.88 -5.57 -21.20
N ASP A 483 22.07 -6.07 -19.99
CA ASP A 483 23.10 -5.62 -19.03
C ASP A 483 24.51 -5.75 -19.64
#